data_AF-X1DJG3-F1
#
_entry.id   AF-X1DJG3-F1
#
_cell.length_a   1.000
_cell.length_b   1.000
_cell.length_c   1.000
_cell.angle_alpha   90.00
_cell.angle_beta   90.00
_cell.angle_gamma   90.00
#
_symmetry.space_group_name_H-M   'P 1'
#
loop_
_entity.id
_entity.type
_entity.pdbx_description
1 polymer ?
#
loop_
_entity_poly.entity_id
_entity_poly.type
_entity_poly.pdbx_seq_one_letter_code
_entity_poly.pdbx_strand_id
1 'polypeptide(L)'
;MPQRVKRGESAEFTLSQTQVQALLSACNDLDERVTINAQLFLGLRVGEVAHLRADWVTQEGNLKIPSQQVCRCAECARERGGTWHPKTKAGARTVPIPQRMKKDLSELFKAKPYGMEVSRIGLWGRTKRILKRARITFKGLSDNTAFPHALRSTCATMLAVGGMSPVGLCAFAYAQTEEQLSVDGN
;
A
#
# COMPACT_ATOMS: atom_id res chain seq x y z
N MET A 1 -2.69 -7.17 -31.35
CA MET A 1 -1.69 -7.76 -30.42
C MET A 1 -1.84 -7.09 -29.06
N PRO A 2 -1.88 -7.81 -27.93
CA PRO A 2 -1.96 -7.18 -26.62
C PRO A 2 -0.66 -6.42 -26.33
N GLN A 3 -0.75 -5.12 -26.10
CA GLN A 3 0.40 -4.29 -25.75
C GLN A 3 0.93 -4.70 -24.38
N ARG A 4 2.25 -4.92 -24.30
CA ARG A 4 2.97 -5.04 -23.03
C ARG A 4 3.00 -3.64 -22.41
N VAL A 5 2.20 -3.41 -21.37
CA VAL A 5 2.20 -2.12 -20.66
C VAL A 5 3.61 -1.82 -20.15
N LYS A 6 4.14 -0.65 -20.51
CA LYS A 6 5.44 -0.18 -20.02
C LYS A 6 5.36 0.00 -18.51
N ARG A 7 6.39 -0.46 -17.78
CA ARG A 7 6.50 -0.23 -16.32
C ARG A 7 6.43 1.29 -16.06
N GLY A 8 5.30 1.80 -15.58
CA GLY A 8 5.11 3.22 -15.27
C GLY A 8 3.70 3.77 -15.51
N GLU A 9 2.89 3.14 -16.38
CA GLU A 9 1.56 3.63 -16.78
C GLU A 9 0.44 3.13 -15.84
N SER A 10 0.63 3.22 -14.51
CA SER A 10 -0.36 2.75 -13.52
C SER A 10 -1.51 3.74 -13.24
N ALA A 11 -1.52 4.90 -13.90
CA ALA A 11 -2.52 5.95 -13.67
C ALA A 11 -3.89 5.61 -14.28
N GLU A 12 -3.93 4.84 -15.36
CA GLU A 12 -5.18 4.50 -16.08
C GLU A 12 -5.98 3.34 -15.44
N PHE A 13 -5.43 2.69 -14.41
CA PHE A 13 -5.99 1.46 -13.86
C PHE A 13 -6.41 1.65 -12.40
N THR A 14 -7.59 2.26 -12.21
CA THR A 14 -8.25 2.40 -10.90
C THR A 14 -9.49 1.51 -10.82
N LEU A 15 -9.82 1.05 -9.63
CA LEU A 15 -10.98 0.19 -9.41
C LEU A 15 -12.22 1.08 -9.19
N SER A 16 -13.35 0.67 -9.77
CA SER A 16 -14.65 1.25 -9.42
C SER A 16 -15.07 0.87 -8.01
N GLN A 17 -16.06 1.56 -7.45
CA GLN A 17 -16.59 1.25 -6.12
C GLN A 17 -17.12 -0.20 -6.02
N THR A 18 -17.80 -0.69 -7.05
CA THR A 18 -18.28 -2.08 -7.12
C THR A 18 -17.11 -3.07 -7.13
N GLN A 19 -16.04 -2.77 -7.87
CA GLN A 19 -14.83 -3.60 -7.90
C GLN A 19 -14.10 -3.58 -6.55
N VAL A 20 -14.04 -2.43 -5.87
CA VAL A 20 -13.51 -2.34 -4.50
C VAL A 20 -14.30 -3.25 -3.56
N GLN A 21 -15.63 -3.22 -3.59
CA GLN A 21 -16.44 -4.08 -2.72
C GLN A 21 -16.28 -5.57 -3.04
N ALA A 22 -16.23 -5.92 -4.33
CA ALA A 22 -15.94 -7.29 -4.76
C ALA A 22 -14.56 -7.75 -4.27
N LEU A 23 -13.55 -6.88 -4.31
CA LEU A 23 -12.20 -7.17 -3.85
C LEU A 23 -12.14 -7.43 -2.34
N LEU A 24 -12.79 -6.57 -1.56
CA LEU A 24 -12.85 -6.70 -0.10
C LEU A 24 -13.57 -7.99 0.30
N SER A 25 -14.68 -8.30 -0.37
CA SER A 25 -15.47 -9.52 -0.14
C SER A 25 -14.73 -10.79 -0.55
N ALA A 26 -13.75 -10.69 -1.45
CA ALA A 26 -12.94 -11.82 -1.88
C ALA A 26 -11.81 -12.17 -0.91
N CYS A 27 -11.49 -11.36 0.10
CA CYS A 27 -10.43 -11.69 1.06
C CYS A 27 -10.90 -12.79 2.02
N ASN A 28 -10.11 -13.87 2.15
CA ASN A 28 -10.50 -15.05 2.95
C ASN A 28 -10.04 -14.96 4.42
N ASP A 29 -8.93 -14.25 4.67
CA ASP A 29 -8.29 -14.23 5.97
C ASP A 29 -7.75 -12.82 6.30
N LEU A 30 -7.24 -12.66 7.53
CA LEU A 30 -6.71 -11.40 8.04
C LEU A 30 -5.50 -10.92 7.22
N ASP A 31 -4.60 -11.82 6.80
CA ASP A 31 -3.42 -11.46 6.01
C ASP A 31 -3.84 -10.88 4.65
N GLU A 32 -4.81 -11.49 3.97
CA GLU A 32 -5.36 -11.02 2.72
C GLU A 32 -6.08 -9.67 2.91
N ARG A 33 -6.92 -9.53 3.95
CA ARG A 33 -7.59 -8.25 4.26
C ARG A 33 -6.58 -7.13 4.50
N VAL A 34 -5.57 -7.34 5.35
CA VAL A 34 -4.54 -6.31 5.60
C VAL A 34 -3.72 -6.04 4.34
N THR A 35 -3.39 -7.07 3.55
CA THR A 35 -2.67 -6.91 2.26
C THR A 35 -3.39 -5.95 1.32
N ILE A 36 -4.71 -6.10 1.18
CA ILE A 36 -5.53 -5.25 0.30
C ILE A 36 -5.77 -3.88 0.94
N ASN A 37 -6.24 -3.85 2.18
CA ASN A 37 -6.64 -2.62 2.88
C ASN A 37 -5.46 -1.65 3.02
N ALA A 38 -4.25 -2.15 3.30
CA ALA A 38 -3.07 -1.31 3.42
C ALA A 38 -2.70 -0.60 2.10
N GLN A 39 -2.96 -1.21 0.95
CA GLN A 39 -2.72 -0.55 -0.33
C GLN A 39 -3.87 0.36 -0.73
N LEU A 40 -5.10 -0.05 -0.41
CA LEU A 40 -6.33 0.61 -0.83
C LEU A 40 -6.73 1.82 0.03
N PHE A 41 -6.39 1.82 1.32
CA PHE A 41 -6.80 2.88 2.26
C PHE A 41 -5.65 3.63 2.91
N LEU A 42 -4.45 3.03 2.97
CA LEU A 42 -3.22 3.71 3.42
C LEU A 42 -2.30 4.07 2.23
N GLY A 43 -2.69 3.67 1.02
CA GLY A 43 -1.89 3.88 -0.18
C GLY A 43 -0.52 3.21 -0.12
N LEU A 44 -0.27 2.22 0.74
CA LEU A 44 1.07 1.65 0.89
C LEU A 44 1.54 0.98 -0.40
N ARG A 45 2.85 1.08 -0.68
CA ARG A 45 3.48 0.29 -1.74
C ARG A 45 3.57 -1.16 -1.28
N VAL A 46 3.53 -2.12 -2.22
CA VAL A 46 3.68 -3.55 -1.90
C VAL A 46 4.93 -3.87 -1.06
N GLY A 47 6.03 -3.14 -1.31
CA GLY A 47 7.26 -3.27 -0.51
C GLY A 47 7.13 -2.70 0.89
N GLU A 48 6.30 -1.67 1.10
CA GLU A 48 5.98 -1.14 2.44
C GLU A 48 5.09 -2.14 3.19
N VAL A 49 4.08 -2.73 2.54
CA VAL A 49 3.21 -3.77 3.14
C VAL A 49 4.00 -5.01 3.56
N ALA A 50 4.99 -5.42 2.76
CA ALA A 50 5.87 -6.57 3.07
C ALA A 50 6.70 -6.39 4.34
N HIS A 51 6.90 -5.14 4.74
CA HIS A 51 7.81 -4.75 5.81
C HIS A 51 7.08 -4.06 6.96
N LEU A 52 5.76 -3.95 6.87
CA LEU A 52 4.87 -3.37 7.87
C LEU A 52 5.08 -4.05 9.23
N ARG A 53 5.29 -3.28 10.30
CA ARG A 53 5.51 -3.81 11.66
C ARG A 53 4.68 -3.07 12.69
N ALA A 54 4.49 -3.70 13.85
CA ALA A 54 3.75 -3.11 14.97
C ALA A 54 4.38 -1.81 15.48
N ASP A 55 5.71 -1.75 15.49
CA ASP A 55 6.49 -0.58 15.91
C ASP A 55 6.42 0.61 14.95
N TRP A 56 5.75 0.47 13.79
CA TRP A 56 5.43 1.60 12.92
C TRP A 56 4.20 2.36 13.40
N VAL A 57 3.36 1.77 14.28
CA VAL A 57 2.17 2.44 14.80
C VAL A 57 2.58 3.40 15.92
N THR A 58 2.28 4.68 15.74
CA THR A 58 2.55 5.72 16.75
C THR A 58 1.47 5.72 17.83
N GLN A 59 1.74 6.38 18.96
CA GLN A 59 0.77 6.50 20.05
C GLN A 59 -0.49 7.26 19.62
N GLU A 60 -0.35 8.20 18.68
CA GLU A 60 -1.44 8.99 18.09
C GLU A 60 -2.28 8.16 17.11
N GLY A 61 -1.94 6.90 16.86
CA GLY A 61 -2.65 6.01 15.96
C GLY A 61 -2.34 6.28 14.48
N ASN A 62 -1.16 6.81 14.17
CA ASN A 62 -0.65 6.94 12.82
C ASN A 62 0.30 5.80 12.46
N LEU A 63 0.53 5.57 11.17
CA LEU A 63 1.55 4.64 10.69
C LEU A 63 2.77 5.41 10.19
N LYS A 64 3.87 5.35 10.94
CA LYS A 64 5.16 5.96 10.61
C LYS A 64 6.01 4.96 9.83
N ILE A 65 6.08 5.16 8.52
CA ILE A 65 6.92 4.37 7.61
C ILE A 65 8.37 4.86 7.77
N PRO A 66 9.31 4.02 8.24
CA PRO A 66 10.67 4.47 8.54
C PRO A 66 11.51 4.62 7.26
N SER A 67 12.57 5.43 7.35
CA SER A 67 13.59 5.54 6.30
C SER A 67 14.42 4.27 6.16
N GLN A 68 14.53 3.48 7.23
CA GLN A 68 15.16 2.17 7.24
C GLN A 68 14.67 1.31 8.39
N GLN A 69 14.77 -0.01 8.25
CA GLN A 69 14.60 -0.93 9.37
C GLN A 69 15.43 -2.19 9.17
N VAL A 70 15.89 -2.78 10.28
CA VAL A 70 16.45 -4.13 10.26
C VAL A 70 15.34 -5.10 9.85
N CYS A 71 15.63 -5.96 8.87
CA CYS A 71 14.68 -6.90 8.31
C CYS A 71 15.32 -8.28 8.13
N ARG A 72 14.62 -9.30 8.59
CA ARG A 72 15.06 -10.70 8.53
C ARG A 72 14.47 -11.48 7.35
N CYS A 73 13.74 -10.83 6.45
CA CYS A 73 13.17 -11.53 5.30
C CYS A 73 14.29 -11.97 4.33
N ALA A 74 14.05 -13.08 3.63
CA ALA A 74 15.04 -13.65 2.71
C ALA A 74 15.41 -12.71 1.55
N GLU A 75 14.55 -11.75 1.18
CA GLU A 75 14.86 -10.72 0.19
C GLU A 75 15.90 -9.73 0.77
N CYS A 76 15.66 -9.17 1.95
CA CYS A 76 16.59 -8.22 2.57
C CYS A 76 17.91 -8.88 2.98
N ALA A 77 17.88 -10.11 3.48
CA ALA A 77 19.09 -10.84 3.85
C ALA A 77 20.03 -11.06 2.64
N ARG A 78 19.46 -11.45 1.48
CA ARG A 78 20.26 -11.73 0.28
C ARG A 78 20.66 -10.47 -0.50
N GLU A 79 19.78 -9.48 -0.58
CA GLU A 79 19.90 -8.39 -1.56
C GLU A 79 20.16 -7.03 -0.92
N ARG A 80 20.02 -6.89 0.42
CA ARG A 80 20.04 -5.59 1.11
C ARG A 80 20.81 -5.57 2.44
N GLY A 81 21.66 -6.57 2.67
CA GLY A 81 22.45 -6.65 3.91
C GLY A 81 21.61 -6.69 5.19
N GLY A 82 20.43 -7.31 5.15
CA GLY A 82 19.54 -7.41 6.32
C GLY A 82 18.82 -6.12 6.70
N THR A 83 18.83 -5.10 5.85
CA THR A 83 18.14 -3.82 6.11
C THR A 83 17.18 -3.50 4.97
N TRP A 84 15.95 -3.12 5.31
CA TRP A 84 14.98 -2.60 4.36
C TRP A 84 14.96 -1.08 4.38
N HIS A 85 14.86 -0.48 3.19
CA HIS A 85 14.63 0.95 2.99
C HIS A 85 13.49 1.12 1.98
N PRO A 86 12.65 2.17 2.11
CA PRO A 86 11.72 2.55 1.07
C PRO A 86 12.44 2.80 -0.26
N LYS A 87 11.74 2.59 -1.39
CA LYS A 87 12.34 2.74 -2.74
C LYS A 87 12.88 4.16 -2.99
N THR A 88 12.29 5.17 -2.37
CA THR A 88 12.68 6.58 -2.50
C THR A 88 12.71 7.20 -1.11
N LYS A 89 13.47 8.29 -0.92
CA LYS A 89 13.51 9.04 0.36
C LYS A 89 12.12 9.47 0.80
N ALA A 90 11.30 9.97 -0.13
CA ALA A 90 9.92 10.37 0.11
C ALA A 90 8.98 9.19 0.49
N GLY A 91 9.45 7.94 0.43
CA GLY A 91 8.74 6.79 0.95
C GLY A 91 8.67 6.76 2.48
N ALA A 92 9.63 7.37 3.18
CA ALA A 92 9.64 7.50 4.63
C ALA A 92 8.69 8.63 5.05
N ARG A 93 7.52 8.29 5.59
CA ARG A 93 6.44 9.25 5.84
C ARG A 93 5.48 8.73 6.91
N THR A 94 4.68 9.62 7.47
CA THR A 94 3.59 9.26 8.38
C THR A 94 2.28 9.30 7.63
N VAL A 95 1.47 8.24 7.74
CA VAL A 95 0.11 8.20 7.16
C VAL A 95 -0.92 7.94 8.27
N PRO A 96 -2.07 8.64 8.27
CA PRO A 96 -3.10 8.41 9.27
C PRO A 96 -3.74 7.03 9.07
N ILE A 97 -3.97 6.28 10.16
CA ILE A 97 -4.65 4.99 10.08
C ILE A 97 -6.17 5.20 10.07
N PRO A 98 -6.88 4.84 8.98
CA PRO A 98 -8.33 4.92 8.95
C PRO A 98 -8.95 4.05 10.03
N GLN A 99 -10.03 4.51 10.68
CA GLN A 99 -10.70 3.78 11.77
C GLN A 99 -11.01 2.32 11.39
N ARG A 100 -11.47 2.11 10.16
CA ARG A 100 -11.79 0.78 9.62
C ARG A 100 -10.62 -0.23 9.61
N MET A 101 -9.38 0.26 9.64
CA MET A 101 -8.19 -0.59 9.61
C MET A 101 -7.62 -0.89 11.00
N LYS A 102 -8.00 -0.13 12.03
CA LYS A 102 -7.40 -0.26 13.36
C LYS A 102 -7.56 -1.66 13.95
N LYS A 103 -8.75 -2.26 13.80
CA LYS A 103 -9.02 -3.62 14.28
C LYS A 103 -8.13 -4.65 13.57
N ASP A 104 -8.17 -4.69 12.24
CA ASP A 104 -7.37 -5.64 11.45
C ASP A 104 -5.86 -5.49 11.72
N LEU A 105 -5.35 -4.25 11.82
CA LEU A 105 -3.94 -4.02 12.13
C LEU A 105 -3.59 -4.45 13.56
N SER A 106 -4.45 -4.17 14.54
CA SER A 106 -4.25 -4.62 15.92
C SER A 106 -4.23 -6.15 16.01
N GLU A 107 -5.17 -6.84 15.35
CA GLU A 107 -5.20 -8.31 15.30
C GLU A 107 -3.96 -8.87 14.61
N LEU A 108 -3.53 -8.26 13.50
CA LEU A 108 -2.33 -8.69 12.79
C LEU A 108 -1.10 -8.56 13.68
N PHE A 109 -0.92 -7.41 14.33
CA PHE A 109 0.27 -7.13 15.13
C PHE A 109 0.30 -7.93 16.45
N LYS A 110 -0.86 -8.29 17.01
CA LYS A 110 -0.93 -9.25 18.12
C LYS A 110 -0.44 -10.63 17.70
N ALA A 111 -0.84 -11.10 16.51
CA ALA A 111 -0.46 -12.42 16.01
C ALA A 111 0.98 -12.44 15.44
N LYS A 112 1.41 -11.33 14.84
CA LYS A 112 2.65 -11.18 14.08
C LYS A 112 3.27 -9.79 14.32
N PRO A 113 3.95 -9.58 15.46
CA PRO A 113 4.49 -8.26 15.82
C PRO A 113 5.55 -7.76 14.83
N TYR A 114 6.28 -8.67 14.19
CA TYR A 114 7.26 -8.37 13.14
C TYR A 114 6.66 -8.27 11.74
N GLY A 115 5.33 -8.22 11.63
CA GLY A 115 4.64 -7.96 10.38
C GLY A 115 4.22 -9.19 9.61
N MET A 116 4.08 -9.03 8.30
CA MET A 116 3.55 -10.09 7.43
C MET A 116 4.57 -11.20 7.13
N GLU A 117 5.86 -10.98 7.41
CA GLU A 117 6.98 -11.93 7.22
C GLU A 117 7.05 -12.60 5.83
N VAL A 118 6.52 -11.91 4.82
CA VAL A 118 6.45 -12.40 3.44
C VAL A 118 7.30 -11.52 2.53
N SER A 119 7.90 -12.14 1.51
CA SER A 119 8.62 -11.38 0.49
C SER A 119 7.67 -10.48 -0.30
N ARG A 120 8.23 -9.43 -0.91
CA ARG A 120 7.48 -8.54 -1.82
C ARG A 120 6.82 -9.33 -2.97
N ILE A 121 7.52 -10.34 -3.48
CA ILE A 121 7.01 -11.21 -4.56
C ILE A 121 5.86 -12.08 -4.05
N GLY A 122 5.96 -12.59 -2.82
CA GLY A 122 4.87 -13.34 -2.17
C GLY A 122 3.59 -12.51 -2.03
N LEU A 123 3.71 -11.27 -1.55
CA LEU A 123 2.60 -10.33 -1.46
C LEU A 123 2.02 -9.94 -2.82
N TRP A 124 2.89 -9.77 -3.81
CA TRP A 124 2.45 -9.53 -5.19
C TRP A 124 1.60 -10.69 -5.70
N GLY A 125 2.05 -11.93 -5.51
CA GLY A 125 1.31 -13.14 -5.85
C GLY A 125 -0.01 -13.24 -5.10
N ARG A 126 -0.02 -12.96 -3.78
CA ARG A 126 -1.24 -12.91 -2.96
C ARG A 126 -2.24 -11.89 -3.52
N THR A 127 -1.79 -10.67 -3.78
CA THR A 127 -2.64 -9.60 -4.34
C THR A 127 -3.25 -10.02 -5.68
N LYS A 128 -2.46 -10.60 -6.60
CA LYS A 128 -2.97 -11.12 -7.88
C LYS A 128 -4.02 -12.23 -7.69
N ARG A 129 -3.83 -13.15 -6.73
CA ARG A 129 -4.80 -14.21 -6.44
C ARG A 129 -6.14 -13.65 -5.96
N ILE A 130 -6.13 -12.67 -5.06
CA ILE A 130 -7.36 -12.06 -4.55
C ILE A 130 -8.07 -11.29 -5.68
N LEU A 131 -7.34 -10.54 -6.51
CA LEU A 131 -7.91 -9.81 -7.65
C LEU A 131 -8.54 -10.76 -8.67
N LYS A 132 -7.90 -11.90 -8.95
CA LYS A 132 -8.48 -12.96 -9.78
C LYS A 132 -9.74 -13.55 -9.15
N ARG A 133 -9.73 -13.81 -7.84
CA ARG A 133 -10.90 -14.33 -7.08
C ARG A 133 -12.08 -13.38 -7.12
N ALA A 134 -11.81 -12.08 -7.03
CA ALA A 134 -12.78 -11.00 -7.17
C ALA A 134 -13.23 -10.75 -8.63
N ARG A 135 -12.69 -11.51 -9.60
CA ARG A 135 -12.96 -11.38 -11.04
C ARG A 135 -12.70 -9.96 -11.57
N ILE A 136 -11.69 -9.28 -11.02
CA ILE A 136 -11.31 -7.92 -11.43
C ILE A 136 -10.33 -7.99 -12.59
N THR A 137 -10.73 -7.42 -13.72
CA THR A 137 -9.91 -7.32 -14.93
C THR A 137 -9.82 -5.88 -15.40
N PHE A 138 -8.65 -5.47 -15.89
CA PHE A 138 -8.49 -4.20 -16.60
C PHE A 138 -8.39 -4.45 -18.10
N LYS A 139 -9.17 -3.71 -18.89
CA LYS A 139 -9.13 -3.75 -20.35
C LYS A 139 -7.74 -3.27 -20.81
N GLY A 140 -7.10 -4.01 -21.71
CA GLY A 140 -5.79 -3.65 -22.28
C GLY A 140 -4.57 -4.28 -21.60
N LEU A 141 -4.73 -5.02 -20.49
CA LEU A 141 -3.63 -5.80 -19.91
C LEU A 141 -3.58 -7.21 -20.51
N SER A 142 -2.40 -7.62 -21.01
CA SER A 142 -2.19 -8.95 -21.63
C SER A 142 -2.54 -10.14 -20.72
N ASP A 143 -2.40 -9.97 -19.40
CA ASP A 143 -2.67 -11.00 -18.38
C ASP A 143 -3.98 -10.74 -17.61
N ASN A 144 -4.76 -9.73 -18.02
CA ASN A 144 -6.06 -9.32 -17.44
C ASN A 144 -6.11 -9.15 -15.91
N THR A 145 -4.98 -9.17 -15.19
CA THR A 145 -5.00 -9.15 -13.73
C THR A 145 -4.50 -7.81 -13.24
N ALA A 146 -5.37 -7.12 -12.51
CA ALA A 146 -5.00 -6.01 -11.66
C ALA A 146 -3.74 -6.32 -10.83
N PHE A 147 -2.94 -5.30 -10.56
CA PHE A 147 -1.66 -5.43 -9.87
C PHE A 147 -1.56 -4.44 -8.71
N PRO A 148 -0.70 -4.66 -7.70
CA PRO A 148 -0.56 -3.83 -6.51
C PRO A 148 -0.61 -2.31 -6.72
N HIS A 149 -0.03 -1.80 -7.81
CA HIS A 149 -0.06 -0.36 -8.11
C HIS A 149 -1.46 0.18 -8.40
N ALA A 150 -2.37 -0.62 -8.98
CA ALA A 150 -3.75 -0.22 -9.21
C ALA A 150 -4.51 0.04 -7.90
N LEU A 151 -4.20 -0.70 -6.83
CA LEU A 151 -4.80 -0.47 -5.51
C LEU A 151 -4.35 0.87 -4.92
N ARG A 152 -3.06 1.19 -5.04
CA ARG A 152 -2.53 2.49 -4.61
C ARG A 152 -3.10 3.64 -5.46
N SER A 153 -3.20 3.48 -6.78
CA SER A 153 -3.85 4.49 -7.63
C SER A 153 -5.32 4.69 -7.23
N THR A 154 -6.03 3.60 -6.93
CA THR A 154 -7.41 3.65 -6.44
C THR A 154 -7.51 4.40 -5.12
N CYS A 155 -6.58 4.20 -4.17
CA CYS A 155 -6.52 4.98 -2.93
C CYS A 155 -6.43 6.48 -3.22
N ALA A 156 -5.54 6.89 -4.13
CA ALA A 156 -5.39 8.30 -4.50
C ALA A 156 -6.67 8.87 -5.13
N THR A 157 -7.31 8.12 -6.03
CA THR A 157 -8.60 8.52 -6.63
C THR A 157 -9.71 8.63 -5.58
N MET A 158 -9.80 7.69 -4.64
CA MET A 158 -10.80 7.73 -3.57
C MET A 158 -10.61 8.95 -2.66
N LEU A 159 -9.36 9.29 -2.32
CA LEU A 159 -9.04 10.49 -1.54
C LEU A 159 -9.36 11.77 -2.32
N ALA A 160 -9.05 11.82 -3.62
CA ALA A 160 -9.38 12.97 -4.48
C ALA A 160 -10.89 13.19 -4.59
N VAL A 161 -11.67 12.12 -4.85
CA VAL A 161 -13.14 12.15 -4.88
C VAL A 161 -13.71 12.54 -3.52
N GLY A 162 -13.05 12.13 -2.43
CA GLY A 162 -13.39 12.55 -1.06
C GLY A 162 -13.06 14.01 -0.74
N GLY A 163 -12.58 14.80 -1.70
CA GLY A 163 -12.32 16.23 -1.54
C GLY A 163 -10.92 16.58 -1.03
N MET A 164 -9.99 15.61 -0.98
CA MET A 164 -8.60 15.91 -0.63
C MET A 164 -7.97 16.81 -1.70
N SER A 165 -7.38 17.93 -1.28
CA SER A 165 -6.69 18.84 -2.19
C SER A 165 -5.49 18.18 -2.86
N PRO A 166 -5.04 18.66 -4.04
CA PRO A 166 -3.81 18.18 -4.67
C PRO A 166 -2.59 18.23 -3.74
N VAL A 167 -2.46 19.29 -2.95
CA VAL A 167 -1.40 19.43 -1.93
C VAL A 167 -1.53 18.36 -0.87
N GLY A 168 -2.74 18.10 -0.36
CA GLY A 168 -3.01 17.03 0.60
C GLY A 168 -2.71 15.62 0.04
N LEU A 169 -3.01 15.38 -1.23
CA LEU A 169 -2.66 14.12 -1.91
C LEU A 169 -1.15 13.95 -2.03
N CYS A 170 -0.41 15.01 -2.37
CA CYS A 170 1.05 15.00 -2.37
C CYS A 170 1.59 14.72 -0.96
N ALA A 171 1.07 15.40 0.06
CA ALA A 171 1.41 15.19 1.46
C ALA A 171 1.18 13.74 1.92
N PHE A 172 0.10 13.12 1.47
CA PHE A 172 -0.21 11.72 1.78
C PHE A 172 0.72 10.74 1.03
N ALA A 173 1.05 11.05 -0.22
CA ALA A 173 1.85 10.19 -1.09
C ALA A 173 3.35 10.24 -0.80
N TYR A 174 3.84 11.38 -0.29
CA TYR A 174 5.25 11.73 -0.09
C TYR A 174 5.52 12.12 1.37
N ALA A 175 6.79 12.11 1.76
CA ALA A 175 7.20 12.70 3.03
C ALA A 175 6.99 14.22 2.95
N GLN A 176 6.22 14.80 3.87
CA GLN A 176 6.32 16.23 4.11
C GLN A 176 7.57 16.48 4.95
N THR A 177 8.53 17.22 4.40
CA THR A 177 9.51 17.93 5.22
C THR A 177 8.82 19.19 5.76
N GLU A 178 9.16 19.62 6.98
CA GLU A 178 8.57 20.79 7.65
C GLU A 178 8.60 22.07 6.79
N GLU A 179 9.47 22.10 5.79
CA GLU A 179 9.65 23.17 4.81
C GLU A 179 8.45 23.41 3.87
N GLN A 180 7.50 22.49 3.76
CA GLN A 180 6.34 22.63 2.85
C GLN A 180 5.08 23.21 3.50
N LEU A 181 5.10 23.45 4.81
CA LEU A 181 3.98 24.05 5.56
C LEU A 181 4.12 25.57 5.74
N SER A 182 5.21 26.18 5.26
CA SER A 182 5.49 27.62 5.43
C SER A 182 5.08 28.50 4.25
N VAL A 183 4.48 27.95 3.19
CA VAL A 183 4.23 28.72 1.95
C VAL A 183 2.80 29.28 1.82
N ASP A 184 1.86 28.90 2.69
CA ASP A 184 0.47 29.41 2.65
C ASP A 184 0.18 30.45 3.75
N GLY A 185 1.21 31.23 4.13
CA GLY A 185 1.10 32.30 5.12
C GLY A 185 1.70 33.60 4.63
N ASN A 186 1.12 34.20 3.58
CA ASN A 186 1.17 35.65 3.34
C ASN A 186 0.02 36.12 2.45
#